data_AF-A0A484GYM3-F1
#
_entry.id   AF-A0A484GYM3-F1
#
_cell.length_a   1.000
_cell.length_b   1.000
_cell.length_c   1.000
_cell.angle_alpha   90.00
_cell.angle_beta   90.00
_cell.angle_gamma   90.00
#
_symmetry.space_group_name_H-M   'P 1'
#
loop_
_entity.id
_entity.type
_entity.pdbx_description
1 polymer ?
#
loop_
_entity_poly.entity_id
_entity_poly.type
_entity_poly.pdbx_seq_one_letter_code
_entity_poly.pdbx_strand_id
1 'polypeptide(L)' 'GQEAYKQQNATNSRYSVNFQKEAKSFRLRISDSQLEDAAKYFCAYSGPQ' A
#
# COMPACT_ATOMS: atom_id res chain seq x y z
N GLY A 1 18.59 -3.07 3.57
CA GLY A 1 18.68 -4.45 3.10
C GLY A 1 17.67 -4.66 2.00
N GLN A 2 18.07 -5.28 0.89
CA GLN A 2 17.33 -5.39 -0.39
C GLN A 2 16.06 -6.27 -0.35
N GLU A 3 15.60 -6.68 0.83
CA GLU A 3 14.36 -7.48 0.99
C GLU A 3 13.09 -6.62 1.06
N ALA A 4 13.21 -5.30 1.29
CA ALA A 4 12.06 -4.38 1.31
C ALA A 4 11.50 -4.07 -0.09
N TYR A 5 12.18 -4.50 -1.16
CA TYR A 5 11.82 -4.25 -2.57
C TYR A 5 11.16 -5.44 -3.26
N LYS A 6 10.66 -6.43 -2.51
CA LYS A 6 9.70 -7.38 -3.07
C LYS A 6 8.38 -6.62 -3.26
N GLN A 7 8.26 -6.00 -4.44
CA GLN A 7 7.04 -5.39 -5.01
C GLN A 7 5.96 -6.47 -5.18
N GLN A 8 5.45 -6.94 -4.06
CA GLN A 8 4.42 -7.95 -3.92
C GLN A 8 3.31 -7.34 -3.06
N ASN A 9 2.10 -7.87 -3.23
CA ASN A 9 0.99 -7.48 -2.38
C ASN A 9 1.36 -7.76 -0.92
N ALA A 10 1.03 -6.83 -0.03
CA ALA A 10 1.34 -6.93 1.38
C ALA A 10 0.05 -6.83 2.18
N THR A 11 -0.05 -7.63 3.24
CA THR A 11 -1.17 -7.58 4.18
C THR A 11 -0.62 -7.42 5.58
N ASN A 12 -1.17 -6.46 6.31
CA ASN A 12 -0.93 -6.29 7.72
C ASN A 12 -2.28 -6.09 8.41
N SER A 13 -2.79 -7.17 9.02
CA SER A 13 -4.09 -7.17 9.71
C SER A 13 -5.20 -6.62 8.80
N ARG A 14 -5.84 -5.51 9.19
CA ARG A 14 -6.94 -4.85 8.47
C ARG A 14 -6.50 -4.08 7.22
N TYR A 15 -5.19 -3.86 7.03
CA TYR A 15 -4.62 -3.16 5.88
C TYR A 15 -4.06 -4.14 4.86
N SER A 16 -4.34 -3.88 3.58
CA SER A 16 -3.71 -4.60 2.47
C SER A 16 -3.38 -3.66 1.32
N VAL A 17 -2.24 -3.92 0.67
CA VAL A 17 -1.80 -3.21 -0.53
C VAL A 17 -1.78 -4.19 -1.69
N ASN A 18 -2.40 -3.80 -2.80
CA ASN A 18 -2.34 -4.51 -4.07
C ASN A 18 -1.63 -3.63 -5.11
N PHE A 19 -0.53 -4.11 -5.67
CA PHE A 19 0.21 -3.42 -6.73
C PHE A 19 -0.27 -3.87 -8.11
N GLN A 20 -0.73 -2.90 -8.90
CA GLN A 20 -1.19 -3.10 -10.28
C GLN A 20 -0.11 -2.58 -11.22
N LYS A 21 0.89 -3.43 -11.50
CA LYS A 21 2.12 -3.01 -12.20
C LYS A 21 1.84 -2.48 -13.61
N GLU A 22 0.95 -3.15 -14.34
CA GLU A 22 0.56 -2.81 -15.70
C GLU A 22 -0.12 -1.45 -15.76
N ALA A 23 -0.93 -1.15 -14.75
CA ALA A 23 -1.64 0.13 -14.61
C ALA A 23 -0.80 1.22 -13.93
N LYS A 24 0.44 0.91 -13.52
CA LYS A 24 1.33 1.80 -12.75
C LYS A 24 0.62 2.41 -11.52
N SER A 25 -0.20 1.62 -10.84
CA SER A 25 -1.00 2.06 -9.70
C SER A 25 -0.93 1.04 -8.57
N PHE A 26 -1.45 1.43 -7.41
CA PHE A 26 -1.66 0.52 -6.30
C PHE A 26 -2.95 0.88 -5.56
N ARG A 27 -3.52 -0.10 -4.88
CA ARG A 27 -4.72 0.07 -4.04
C ARG A 27 -4.38 -0.27 -2.61
N LEU A 28 -4.66 0.67 -1.71
CA LEU A 28 -4.79 0.40 -0.28
C LEU A 28 -6.24 -0.02 0.02
N ARG A 29 -6.42 -1.17 0.68
CA ARG A 29 -7.72 -1.62 1.19
C ARG A 29 -7.67 -1.74 2.70
N ILE A 30 -8.66 -1.13 3.35
CA ILE A 30 -8.92 -1.19 4.79
C ILE A 30 -10.27 -1.91 4.96
N SER A 31 -10.26 -3.16 5.41
CA SER A 31 -11.47 -4.01 5.37
C SER A 31 -12.41 -3.84 6.57
N ASP A 32 -11.87 -3.55 7.75
CA ASP A 32 -12.61 -3.44 9.01
C ASP A 32 -12.37 -2.04 9.60
N SER A 33 -12.73 -0.98 8.87
CA SER A 33 -12.39 0.42 9.25
C SER A 33 -12.92 0.79 10.64
N GLN A 34 -12.07 1.43 11.43
CA GLN A 34 -12.38 1.92 12.78
C GLN A 34 -12.28 3.44 12.83
N LEU A 35 -12.71 4.05 13.94
CA LEU A 35 -12.73 5.51 14.08
C LEU A 35 -11.31 6.10 13.99
N GLU A 36 -10.31 5.36 14.47
CA GLU A 36 -8.90 5.74 14.47
C GLU A 36 -8.31 5.78 13.07
N ASP A 37 -8.94 5.14 12.07
CA ASP A 37 -8.51 5.16 10.68
C ASP A 37 -8.92 6.45 9.94
N ALA A 38 -9.72 7.32 10.57
CA ALA A 38 -10.18 8.57 10.00
C ALA A 38 -9.03 9.59 9.88
N ALA A 39 -8.28 9.49 8.79
CA ALA A 39 -7.12 10.33 8.53
C ALA A 39 -7.03 10.72 7.05
N LYS A 40 -6.14 11.67 6.75
CA LYS A 40 -5.74 11.97 5.37
C LYS A 40 -4.63 11.00 4.96
N TYR A 41 -4.90 10.21 3.92
CA TYR A 41 -3.94 9.28 3.35
C TYR A 41 -3.22 9.92 2.16
N PHE A 42 -1.90 9.79 2.12
CA PHE A 42 -1.08 10.28 1.03
C PHE A 42 -0.46 9.11 0.28
N CYS A 43 -0.49 9.17 -1.05
CA CYS A 43 0.28 8.26 -1.89
C CYS A 43 1.71 8.78 -2.01
N ALA A 44 2.70 7.93 -1.77
CA ALA A 44 4.11 8.25 -1.93
C ALA A 44 4.78 7.24 -2.87
N TYR A 45 5.72 7.72 -3.68
CA TYR A 45 6.53 6.91 -4.57
C TYR A 45 8.00 7.28 -4.37
N SER A 46 8.83 6.27 -4.12
CA SER A 46 10.29 6.42 -4.12
C SER A 46 10.86 5.42 -5.11
N GLY A 47 11.34 5.94 -6.24
CA GLY A 47 12.00 5.20 -7.29
C GLY A 47 13.11 6.06 -7.90
N PRO A 48 13.99 5.48 -8.74
CA PRO A 48 14.93 6.26 -9.53
C PRO A 48 14.16 7.31 -10.35
N GLN A 49 14.65 8.56 -10.37
CA GLN A 49 14.14 9.62 -11.26
C GLN A 49 14.59 9.36 -12.70
#